data_AF-A0A553E3H2-F1
#
_entry.id   AF-A0A553E3H2-F1
#
_cell.length_a   1.000
_cell.length_b   1.000
_cell.length_c   1.000
_cell.angle_alpha   90.00
_cell.angle_beta   90.00
_cell.angle_gamma   90.00
#
_symmetry.space_group_name_H-M   'P 1'
#
loop_
_entity.id
_entity.type
_entity.pdbx_description
1 polymer ?
#
loop_
_entity_poly.entity_id
_entity_poly.type
_entity_poly.pdbx_seq_one_letter_code
_entity_poly.pdbx_strand_id
1 'polypeptide(L)'
;MKKIILLFLLFSTAIFAQQKVATSIDTTKNKIGAEFKLTLKTEVEAKTKVVFPKLKNIGALEVIASYPIDTVKKNDRIELIKKYGLTQFDSGKYTIPSIKILIDKKEYLSDSIQVEVANVPVDTLKQKMYDIKDIVKTEDTIGDWWKYLLALVLLSGIGALVYWYVKKQQKKKIEEEIYKTPIEKATSLLNTLEKKELWQKGEIKEYYSELTNIARNYIEEAIDIPAMESTTSELILGLKAASVKKKMTLTQETISNLERVLKQADLVKFAKSKPLDFEITEDRNKIQKAILTLDNAIPVAIVAEEDSILNEAQRQNQLKLQLQKKRKDRIITTAGIVFGVIVGLFAFFVVTKGFDYVKDTILGHPTKELLEGEWVKSEYGNPGIIIETPKVLQRIDLSKSLPKEGMALIKEMQSFAYGSFLDNFYLMVSTYSFKEGTTIDLSKSLDGSIKMMELQGGQNMIVKQEDFETKEGLKGIKGYGSFSKIDAITQTSTKIYYEILLFSQNGGLQQIMLLHEEGDLYANEVSERVLNSVELKQVSN
;
A
#
# COMPACT_ATOMS: atom_id res chain seq x y z
N MET A 1 44.77 103.38 34.10
CA MET A 1 43.62 102.65 33.52
C MET A 1 43.81 102.22 32.06
N LYS A 2 44.43 103.03 31.18
CA LYS A 2 44.65 102.66 29.76
C LYS A 2 45.59 101.45 29.49
N LYS A 3 46.55 101.14 30.38
CA LYS A 3 47.47 99.99 30.21
C LYS A 3 46.85 98.62 30.55
N ILE A 4 45.76 98.58 31.32
CA ILE A 4 45.10 97.32 31.72
C ILE A 4 44.12 96.82 30.64
N ILE A 5 43.49 97.74 29.90
CA ILE A 5 42.59 97.41 28.79
C ILE A 5 43.36 96.84 27.59
N LEU A 6 44.59 97.31 27.34
CA LEU A 6 45.44 96.78 26.27
C LEU A 6 45.93 95.35 26.57
N LEU A 7 46.15 95.01 27.85
CA LEU A 7 46.55 93.67 28.28
C LEU A 7 45.38 92.67 28.18
N PHE A 8 44.14 93.13 28.40
CA PHE A 8 42.93 92.31 28.27
C PHE A 8 42.57 92.05 26.79
N LEU A 9 42.86 93.00 25.89
CA LEU A 9 42.64 92.84 24.44
C LEU A 9 43.68 91.93 23.77
N LEU A 10 44.88 91.81 24.34
CA LEU A 10 45.94 90.91 23.88
C LEU A 10 45.76 89.46 24.39
N PHE A 11 44.97 89.25 25.44
CA PHE A 11 44.65 87.90 25.95
C PHE A 11 43.46 87.26 25.23
N SER A 12 42.60 88.03 24.55
CA SER A 12 41.45 87.48 23.81
C SER A 12 41.79 86.92 22.42
N THR A 13 42.96 87.23 21.86
CA THR A 13 43.39 86.75 20.54
C THR A 13 44.15 85.43 20.56
N ALA A 14 44.49 84.90 21.74
CA ALA A 14 45.20 83.62 21.89
C ALA A 14 44.30 82.37 21.92
N ILE A 15 42.98 82.52 21.83
CA ILE A 15 42.03 81.39 21.95
C ILE A 15 41.65 80.78 20.59
N PHE A 16 42.02 81.42 19.47
CA PHE A 16 41.68 80.93 18.12
C PHE A 16 42.84 80.19 17.45
N ALA A 17 43.09 78.96 17.90
CA ALA A 17 43.69 77.89 17.08
C ALA A 17 43.60 76.52 17.80
N GLN A 18 42.43 76.13 18.32
CA GLN A 18 42.23 74.71 18.64
C GLN A 18 42.01 73.94 17.34
N GLN A 19 42.96 73.08 17.01
CA GLN A 19 42.86 72.16 15.89
C GLN A 19 41.66 71.24 16.14
N LYS A 20 40.56 71.50 15.43
CA LYS A 20 39.28 70.84 15.67
C LYS A 20 39.22 69.54 14.88
N VAL A 21 38.88 68.45 15.55
CA VAL A 21 38.47 67.20 14.88
C VAL A 21 37.03 67.36 14.47
N ALA A 22 36.76 67.50 13.18
CA ALA A 22 35.40 67.51 12.67
C ALA A 22 34.84 66.08 12.67
N THR A 23 33.69 65.90 13.30
CA THR A 23 33.02 64.61 13.45
C THR A 23 31.71 64.65 12.66
N SER A 24 31.46 63.67 11.81
CA SER A 24 30.19 63.56 11.08
C SER A 24 29.75 62.11 10.97
N ILE A 25 28.46 61.88 10.87
CA ILE A 25 27.85 60.57 10.63
C ILE A 25 26.97 60.65 9.38
N ASP A 26 26.81 59.54 8.68
CA ASP A 26 26.00 59.45 7.47
C ASP A 26 24.49 59.52 7.76
N THR A 27 24.02 58.86 8.81
CA THR A 27 22.64 58.93 9.30
C THR A 27 22.60 58.94 10.82
N THR A 28 21.65 59.66 11.40
CA THR A 28 21.39 59.64 12.85
C THR A 28 20.34 58.59 13.24
N LYS A 29 19.70 57.93 12.26
CA LYS A 29 18.70 56.88 12.48
C LYS A 29 18.89 55.74 11.48
N ASN A 30 19.05 54.52 11.97
CA ASN A 30 19.20 53.33 11.13
C ASN A 30 18.51 52.11 11.75
N LYS A 31 18.29 51.03 10.98
CA LYS A 31 17.65 49.80 11.47
C LYS A 31 18.61 48.99 12.35
N ILE A 32 18.07 48.12 13.21
CA ILE A 32 18.83 47.08 13.91
C ILE A 32 19.77 46.35 12.91
N GLY A 33 21.04 46.18 13.29
CA GLY A 33 22.06 45.50 12.49
C GLY A 33 22.62 46.30 11.31
N ALA A 34 22.05 47.46 10.99
CA ALA A 34 22.52 48.29 9.89
C ALA A 34 23.72 49.18 10.29
N GLU A 35 24.61 49.42 9.32
CA GLU A 35 25.86 50.16 9.54
C GLU A 35 25.63 51.69 9.64
N PHE A 36 26.23 52.31 10.65
CA PHE A 36 26.46 53.75 10.75
C PHE A 36 27.90 54.08 10.38
N LYS A 37 28.12 55.06 9.48
CA LYS A 37 29.46 55.46 9.04
C LYS A 37 29.92 56.72 9.75
N LEU A 38 30.65 56.54 10.85
CA LEU A 38 31.29 57.63 11.57
C LEU A 38 32.55 58.10 10.82
N THR A 39 32.62 59.39 10.52
CA THR A 39 33.76 60.03 9.86
C THR A 39 34.42 61.06 10.77
N LEU A 40 35.72 60.91 11.00
CA LEU A 40 36.57 61.84 11.74
C LEU A 40 37.50 62.53 10.74
N LYS A 41 37.51 63.86 10.73
CA LYS A 41 38.37 64.67 9.87
C LYS A 41 39.25 65.59 10.71
N THR A 42 40.52 65.69 10.34
CA THR A 42 41.44 66.65 10.96
C THR A 42 42.33 67.28 9.90
N GLU A 43 42.56 68.59 10.03
CA GLU A 43 43.41 69.35 9.12
C GLU A 43 44.74 69.68 9.80
N VAL A 44 45.84 69.15 9.25
CA VAL A 44 47.17 69.23 9.85
C VAL A 44 48.21 69.69 8.82
N GLU A 45 49.36 70.18 9.28
CA GLU A 45 50.48 70.46 8.37
C GLU A 45 51.06 69.15 7.82
N ALA A 46 51.63 69.17 6.61
CA ALA A 46 52.06 67.94 5.92
C ALA A 46 53.07 67.06 6.69
N LYS A 47 53.79 67.61 7.68
CA LYS A 47 54.77 66.88 8.50
C LYS A 47 54.23 66.40 9.86
N THR A 48 52.99 66.73 10.18
CA THR A 48 52.34 66.40 11.48
C THR A 48 51.98 64.92 11.54
N LYS A 49 52.26 64.25 12.66
CA LYS A 49 51.86 62.84 12.83
C LYS A 49 50.51 62.74 13.53
N VAL A 50 49.53 62.15 12.84
CA VAL A 50 48.19 61.88 13.39
C VAL A 50 47.98 60.39 13.60
N VAL A 51 47.50 60.01 14.79
CA VAL A 51 47.16 58.64 15.15
C VAL A 51 45.69 58.56 15.54
N PHE A 52 44.90 57.86 14.71
CA PHE A 52 43.52 57.50 15.02
C PHE A 52 43.49 56.20 15.83
N PRO A 53 42.61 56.08 16.84
CA PRO A 53 42.57 54.91 17.72
C PRO A 53 42.00 53.68 17.01
N LYS A 54 42.51 52.50 17.36
CA LYS A 54 41.96 51.21 16.93
C LYS A 54 41.06 50.68 18.04
N LEU A 55 39.77 50.98 17.93
CA LEU A 55 38.76 50.60 18.92
C LEU A 55 37.95 49.41 18.40
N LYS A 56 37.64 48.45 19.27
CA LYS A 56 36.69 47.36 18.99
C LYS A 56 35.25 47.83 19.16
N ASN A 57 35.00 48.69 20.14
CA ASN A 57 33.70 49.28 20.44
C ASN A 57 33.86 50.79 20.64
N ILE A 58 32.86 51.56 20.23
CA ILE A 58 32.77 53.00 20.49
C ILE A 58 31.47 53.24 21.26
N GLY A 59 31.60 53.42 22.57
CA GLY A 59 30.45 53.42 23.47
C GLY A 59 29.77 52.05 23.49
N ALA A 60 28.45 52.03 23.26
CA ALA A 60 27.65 50.81 23.17
C ALA A 60 27.63 50.18 21.76
N LEU A 61 28.19 50.85 20.73
CA LEU A 61 28.19 50.36 19.36
C LEU A 61 29.47 49.57 19.04
N GLU A 62 29.32 48.51 18.25
CA GLU A 62 30.42 47.64 17.80
C GLU A 62 31.05 48.17 16.51
N VAL A 63 32.38 48.15 16.42
CA VAL A 63 33.13 48.57 15.23
C VAL A 63 33.31 47.37 14.29
N ILE A 64 32.45 47.27 13.29
CA ILE A 64 32.51 46.21 12.26
C ILE A 64 33.56 46.48 11.18
N ALA A 65 33.90 47.75 10.94
CA ALA A 65 34.87 48.13 9.93
C ALA A 65 35.72 49.34 10.37
N SER A 66 37.02 49.27 10.13
CA SER A 66 37.94 50.41 10.28
C SER A 66 38.60 50.70 8.93
N TYR A 67 38.02 51.65 8.19
CA TYR A 67 38.45 51.95 6.83
C TYR A 67 39.85 52.61 6.79
N PRO A 68 40.60 52.48 5.69
CA PRO A 68 41.87 53.20 5.50
C PRO A 68 41.74 54.71 5.73
N ILE A 69 42.84 55.38 6.06
CA ILE A 69 42.87 56.83 6.21
C ILE A 69 42.99 57.45 4.82
N ASP A 70 42.02 58.27 4.43
CA ASP A 70 42.08 59.05 3.19
C ASP A 70 42.80 60.38 3.45
N THR A 71 43.57 60.86 2.48
CA THR A 71 44.30 62.13 2.58
C THR A 71 43.90 63.05 1.42
N VAL A 72 43.48 64.28 1.75
CA VAL A 72 43.16 65.32 0.76
C VAL A 72 44.08 66.51 0.98
N LYS A 73 44.82 66.92 -0.06
CA LYS A 73 45.73 68.07 0.02
C LYS A 73 44.93 69.38 -0.15
N LYS A 74 45.08 70.33 0.78
CA LYS A 74 44.49 71.68 0.75
C LYS A 74 45.61 72.71 0.90
N ASN A 75 46.12 73.22 -0.22
CA ASN A 75 47.24 74.17 -0.26
C ASN A 75 48.44 73.68 0.58
N ASP A 76 48.74 74.37 1.70
CA ASP A 76 49.84 74.07 2.62
C ASP A 76 49.47 73.06 3.74
N ARG A 77 48.22 72.59 3.77
CA ARG A 77 47.72 71.63 4.78
C ARG A 77 47.22 70.34 4.13
N ILE A 78 47.16 69.29 4.94
CA ILE A 78 46.56 68.01 4.58
C ILE A 78 45.35 67.76 5.48
N GLU A 79 44.25 67.33 4.87
CA GLU A 79 43.06 66.85 5.56
C GLU A 79 43.12 65.32 5.61
N LEU A 80 43.14 64.76 6.81
CA LEU A 80 43.11 63.33 7.04
C LEU A 80 41.69 62.93 7.43
N ILE A 81 41.14 61.92 6.75
CA ILE A 81 39.78 61.44 6.92
C ILE A 81 39.85 59.97 7.35
N LYS A 82 39.29 59.67 8.52
CA LYS A 82 39.17 58.30 9.05
C LYS A 82 37.70 57.93 9.18
N LYS A 83 37.31 56.78 8.63
CA LYS A 83 35.95 56.25 8.76
C LYS A 83 35.91 54.99 9.62
N TYR A 84 34.84 54.85 10.39
CA TYR A 84 34.49 53.66 11.16
C TYR A 84 33.06 53.23 10.82
N GLY A 85 32.87 51.95 10.53
CA GLY A 85 31.57 51.32 10.42
C GLY A 85 31.13 50.82 11.79
N LEU A 86 30.01 51.33 12.30
CA LEU A 86 29.45 51.00 13.61
C LEU A 86 28.12 50.29 13.45
N THR A 87 27.81 49.30 14.28
CA THR A 87 26.49 48.63 14.30
C THR A 87 26.01 48.37 15.72
N GLN A 88 24.72 48.06 15.84
CA GLN A 88 24.07 47.66 17.09
C GLN A 88 22.89 46.72 16.79
N PHE A 89 22.77 45.66 17.59
CA PHE A 89 21.76 44.62 17.42
C PHE A 89 20.49 44.82 18.26
N ASP A 90 20.52 45.76 19.20
CA ASP A 90 19.38 46.13 20.04
C ASP A 90 18.79 47.49 19.64
N SER A 91 17.46 47.58 19.48
CA SER A 91 16.77 48.85 19.22
C SER A 91 16.89 49.79 20.42
N GLY A 92 17.16 51.06 20.17
CA GLY A 92 17.29 52.05 21.23
C GLY A 92 17.98 53.33 20.77
N LYS A 93 18.16 54.26 21.71
CA LYS A 93 18.95 55.47 21.48
C LYS A 93 20.33 55.30 22.13
N TYR A 94 21.38 55.50 21.34
CA TYR A 94 22.75 55.32 21.78
C TYR A 94 23.55 56.59 21.56
N THR A 95 24.56 56.81 22.39
CA THR A 95 25.49 57.92 22.26
C THR A 95 26.85 57.38 21.86
N ILE A 96 27.37 57.85 20.74
CA ILE A 96 28.75 57.69 20.30
C ILE A 96 29.59 58.68 21.14
N PRO A 97 30.40 58.20 22.10
CA PRO A 97 31.19 59.08 22.95
C PRO A 97 32.33 59.75 22.16
N SER A 98 32.86 60.85 22.70
CA SER A 98 34.04 61.52 22.17
C SER A 98 35.24 60.59 22.09
N ILE A 99 35.84 60.51 20.90
CA ILE A 99 36.99 59.66 20.57
C ILE A 99 38.27 60.48 20.68
N LYS A 100 39.27 59.91 21.36
CA LYS A 100 40.62 60.51 21.50
C LYS A 100 41.47 60.28 20.25
N ILE A 101 41.99 61.36 19.68
CA ILE A 101 42.92 61.35 18.53
C ILE A 101 44.21 62.04 18.97
N LEU A 102 45.35 61.45 18.62
CA LEU A 102 46.66 62.01 18.95
C LEU A 102 47.21 62.75 17.73
N ILE A 103 47.43 64.06 17.86
CA ILE A 103 48.08 64.91 16.86
C ILE A 103 49.38 65.42 17.50
N ASP A 104 50.53 65.02 16.97
CA ASP A 104 51.86 65.32 17.54
C ASP A 104 51.95 65.05 19.06
N LYS A 105 51.43 63.88 19.46
CA LYS A 105 51.36 63.39 20.85
C LYS A 105 50.45 64.20 21.80
N LYS A 106 49.70 65.18 21.28
CA LYS A 106 48.68 65.91 22.03
C LYS A 106 47.30 65.31 21.78
N GLU A 107 46.50 65.17 22.83
CA GLU A 107 45.14 64.62 22.76
C GLU A 107 44.15 65.66 22.24
N TYR A 108 43.37 65.26 21.24
CA TYR A 108 42.21 65.99 20.71
C TYR A 108 40.99 65.07 20.75
N LEU A 109 39.84 65.63 21.16
CA LEU A 109 38.59 64.89 21.28
C LEU A 109 37.69 65.15 20.08
N SER A 110 37.04 64.10 19.60
CA SER A 110 35.92 64.22 18.64
C SER A 110 34.66 64.72 19.34
N ASP A 111 33.69 65.17 18.56
CA ASP A 111 32.36 65.50 19.07
C ASP A 111 31.59 64.21 19.41
N SER A 112 30.70 64.29 20.40
CA SER A 112 29.79 63.19 20.77
C SER A 112 28.52 63.27 19.93
N ILE A 113 28.03 62.14 19.40
CA ILE A 113 26.86 62.09 18.51
C ILE A 113 25.82 61.12 19.07
N GLN A 114 24.55 61.50 19.06
CA GLN A 114 23.44 60.60 19.41
C GLN A 114 22.86 59.96 18.14
N VAL A 115 22.62 58.65 18.19
CA VAL A 115 22.06 57.85 17.11
C VAL A 115 20.89 56.99 17.60
N GLU A 116 19.94 56.70 16.73
CA GLU A 116 18.76 55.88 17.01
C GLU A 116 18.77 54.60 16.16
N VAL A 117 18.68 53.46 16.82
CA VAL A 117 18.54 52.15 16.20
C VAL A 117 17.05 51.79 16.21
N ALA A 118 16.42 51.91 15.05
CA ALA A 118 15.02 51.61 14.84
C ALA A 118 14.79 50.11 14.76
N ASN A 119 13.72 49.64 15.40
CA ASN A 119 13.23 48.29 15.21
C ASN A 119 12.63 48.14 13.79
N VAL A 120 12.64 46.92 13.25
CA VAL A 120 11.97 46.60 11.98
C VAL A 120 10.50 46.28 12.30
N PRO A 121 9.53 47.07 11.83
CA PRO A 121 8.12 46.79 12.09
C PRO A 121 7.74 45.48 11.39
N VAL A 122 7.38 44.46 12.17
CA VAL A 122 6.70 43.27 11.66
C VAL A 122 5.24 43.63 11.44
N ASP A 123 4.80 43.69 10.18
CA ASP A 123 3.42 44.01 9.80
C ASP A 123 2.52 42.80 10.08
N THR A 124 2.16 42.60 11.35
CA THR A 124 1.30 41.49 11.78
C THR A 124 -0.16 41.64 11.34
N LEU A 125 -0.53 42.75 10.69
CA LEU A 125 -1.89 43.00 10.18
C LEU A 125 -2.10 42.50 8.74
N LYS A 126 -1.02 42.31 7.96
CA LYS A 126 -1.09 41.73 6.61
C LYS A 126 -0.96 40.21 6.59
N GLN A 127 -0.43 39.62 7.66
CA GLN A 127 -0.44 38.18 7.85
C GLN A 127 -1.73 37.81 8.60
N LYS A 128 -2.72 37.25 7.88
CA LYS A 128 -3.81 36.55 8.54
C LYS A 128 -3.20 35.48 9.44
N MET A 129 -3.50 35.53 10.74
CA MET A 129 -3.31 34.36 11.60
C MET A 129 -4.19 33.26 11.00
N TYR A 130 -3.54 32.30 10.34
CA TYR A 130 -4.23 31.09 9.91
C TYR A 130 -4.58 30.30 11.16
N ASP A 131 -5.78 29.72 11.17
CA ASP A 131 -6.16 28.78 12.21
C ASP A 131 -5.12 27.65 12.26
N ILE A 132 -4.96 27.04 13.44
CA ILE A 132 -4.12 25.85 13.56
C ILE A 132 -4.66 24.84 12.55
N LYS A 133 -3.85 24.49 11.54
CA LYS A 133 -4.24 23.49 10.54
C LYS A 133 -4.76 22.27 11.29
N ASP A 134 -6.00 21.89 11.02
CA ASP A 134 -6.54 20.63 11.51
C ASP A 134 -5.57 19.51 11.15
N ILE A 135 -5.43 18.54 12.07
CA ILE A 135 -4.72 17.30 11.79
C ILE A 135 -5.36 16.74 10.53
N VAL A 136 -4.58 16.66 9.45
CA VAL A 136 -5.01 16.01 8.21
C VAL A 136 -5.54 14.66 8.63
N LYS A 137 -6.85 14.43 8.46
CA LYS A 137 -7.42 13.10 8.57
C LYS A 137 -6.70 12.27 7.51
N THR A 138 -5.68 11.54 7.92
CA THR A 138 -5.23 10.38 7.17
C THR A 138 -6.47 9.54 6.98
N GLU A 139 -6.90 9.39 5.73
CA GLU A 139 -7.89 8.41 5.34
C GLU A 139 -7.47 7.10 6.01
N ASP A 140 -8.37 6.53 6.83
CA ASP A 140 -8.06 5.38 7.65
C ASP A 140 -7.36 4.33 6.79
N THR A 141 -6.08 4.06 7.09
CA THR A 141 -5.24 3.08 6.37
C THR A 141 -5.84 1.68 6.46
N ILE A 142 -6.73 1.50 7.44
CA ILE A 142 -7.63 0.37 7.56
C ILE A 142 -8.83 0.63 6.64
N GLY A 143 -8.60 0.53 5.32
CA GLY A 143 -9.63 0.71 4.29
C GLY A 143 -10.78 -0.29 4.41
N ASP A 144 -11.60 -0.44 3.36
CA ASP A 144 -12.79 -1.32 3.34
C ASP A 144 -12.54 -2.84 3.51
N TRP A 145 -11.43 -3.27 4.13
CA TRP A 145 -11.07 -4.66 4.43
C TRP A 145 -12.21 -5.47 5.06
N TRP A 146 -13.03 -4.83 5.90
CA TRP A 146 -14.20 -5.44 6.54
C TRP A 146 -15.27 -5.87 5.53
N LYS A 147 -15.42 -5.17 4.39
CA LYS A 147 -16.33 -5.54 3.29
C LYS A 147 -15.85 -6.82 2.61
N TYR A 148 -14.53 -6.97 2.44
CA TYR A 148 -13.92 -8.20 1.92
C TYR A 148 -14.04 -9.37 2.90
N LEU A 149 -13.87 -9.12 4.20
CA LEU A 149 -14.10 -10.11 5.24
C LEU A 149 -15.58 -10.55 5.27
N LEU A 150 -16.51 -9.61 5.15
CA LEU A 150 -17.95 -9.90 5.05
C LEU A 150 -18.28 -10.76 3.83
N ALA A 151 -17.69 -10.46 2.67
CA ALA A 151 -17.83 -11.25 1.45
C ALA A 151 -17.28 -12.68 1.63
N LEU A 152 -16.11 -12.83 2.28
CA LEU A 152 -15.51 -14.14 2.57
C LEU A 152 -16.40 -14.99 3.51
N VAL A 153 -16.99 -14.37 4.53
CA VAL A 153 -17.91 -15.03 5.47
C VAL A 153 -19.17 -15.48 4.74
N LEU A 154 -19.74 -14.63 3.88
CA LEU A 154 -20.95 -14.94 3.12
C LEU A 154 -20.71 -16.10 2.14
N LEU A 155 -19.57 -16.08 1.45
CA LEU A 155 -19.14 -17.16 0.56
C LEU A 155 -18.90 -18.48 1.30
N SER A 156 -18.26 -18.42 2.47
CA SER A 156 -18.04 -19.59 3.34
C SER A 156 -19.37 -20.16 3.85
N GLY A 157 -20.32 -19.29 4.19
CA GLY A 157 -21.68 -19.67 4.59
C GLY A 157 -22.42 -20.41 3.47
N ILE A 158 -22.35 -19.91 2.23
CA ILE A 158 -22.94 -20.59 1.06
C ILE A 158 -22.26 -21.94 0.83
N GLY A 159 -20.93 -22.02 0.92
CA GLY A 159 -20.18 -23.27 0.81
C GLY A 159 -20.58 -24.30 1.87
N ALA A 160 -20.74 -23.86 3.12
CA ALA A 160 -21.21 -24.71 4.22
C ALA A 160 -22.65 -25.21 4.01
N LEU A 161 -23.55 -24.34 3.50
CA LEU A 161 -24.92 -24.71 3.17
C LEU A 161 -24.98 -25.74 2.04
N VAL A 162 -24.20 -25.55 0.97
CA VAL A 162 -24.10 -26.51 -0.15
C VAL A 162 -23.53 -27.84 0.33
N TYR A 163 -22.44 -27.82 1.12
CA TYR A 163 -21.87 -29.05 1.70
C TYR A 163 -22.88 -29.78 2.59
N TRP A 164 -23.58 -29.05 3.46
CA TRP A 164 -24.60 -29.62 4.34
C TRP A 164 -25.76 -30.23 3.55
N TYR A 165 -26.25 -29.53 2.52
CA TYR A 165 -27.31 -30.00 1.64
C TYR A 165 -26.92 -31.28 0.87
N VAL A 166 -25.72 -31.32 0.29
CA VAL A 166 -25.20 -32.50 -0.41
C VAL A 166 -25.01 -33.68 0.56
N LYS A 167 -24.45 -33.43 1.75
CA LYS A 167 -24.27 -34.47 2.79
C LYS A 167 -25.62 -35.03 3.26
N LYS A 168 -26.65 -34.20 3.36
CA LYS A 168 -28.01 -34.62 3.74
C LYS A 168 -28.66 -35.49 2.67
N GLN A 169 -28.42 -35.22 1.39
CA GLN A 169 -28.92 -36.03 0.27
C GLN A 169 -28.18 -37.37 0.14
N GLN A 170 -26.88 -37.42 0.42
CA GLN A 170 -26.09 -38.65 0.31
C GLN A 170 -26.46 -39.71 1.37
N LYS A 171 -26.86 -39.31 2.59
CA LYS A 171 -27.28 -40.24 3.64
C LYS A 171 -28.55 -41.04 3.32
N LYS A 172 -29.40 -40.56 2.40
CA LYS A 172 -30.63 -41.28 2.00
C LYS A 172 -30.38 -42.42 1.02
N LYS A 173 -29.20 -42.49 0.39
CA LYS A 173 -28.81 -43.58 -0.49
C LYS A 173 -28.06 -44.63 0.35
N ILE A 174 -28.81 -45.30 1.22
CA ILE A 174 -28.33 -46.44 1.99
C ILE A 174 -27.82 -47.46 0.99
N GLU A 175 -26.56 -47.86 1.16
CA GLU A 175 -25.92 -48.93 0.42
C GLU A 175 -26.77 -50.19 0.60
N GLU A 176 -27.38 -50.66 -0.49
CA GLU A 176 -27.82 -52.05 -0.56
C GLU A 176 -26.55 -52.91 -0.40
N GLU A 177 -26.35 -53.49 0.78
CA GLU A 177 -25.33 -54.52 0.97
C GLU A 177 -25.72 -55.71 0.09
N ILE A 178 -25.10 -55.81 -1.08
CA ILE A 178 -25.41 -56.88 -2.02
C ILE A 178 -24.69 -58.16 -1.56
N TYR A 179 -25.42 -59.06 -0.89
CA TYR A 179 -24.93 -60.37 -0.44
C TYR A 179 -24.55 -61.29 -1.61
N LYS A 180 -23.53 -62.15 -1.47
CA LYS A 180 -23.11 -63.07 -2.55
C LYS A 180 -23.91 -64.37 -2.56
N THR A 181 -24.31 -64.88 -1.39
CA THR A 181 -25.04 -66.15 -1.25
C THR A 181 -26.23 -66.03 -0.27
N PRO A 182 -27.27 -66.88 -0.41
CA PRO A 182 -28.39 -66.90 0.54
C PRO A 182 -27.95 -67.17 1.99
N ILE A 183 -26.91 -68.00 2.19
CA ILE A 183 -26.37 -68.31 3.51
C ILE A 183 -25.63 -67.12 4.15
N GLU A 184 -24.86 -66.36 3.37
CA GLU A 184 -24.22 -65.12 3.83
C GLU A 184 -25.27 -64.08 4.23
N LYS A 185 -26.31 -63.92 3.40
CA LYS A 185 -27.44 -63.03 3.67
C LYS A 185 -28.13 -63.41 4.97
N ALA A 186 -28.50 -64.67 5.14
CA ALA A 186 -29.17 -65.16 6.34
C ALA A 186 -28.31 -64.98 7.60
N THR A 187 -27.01 -65.28 7.52
CA THR A 187 -26.07 -65.14 8.65
C THR A 187 -25.86 -63.68 9.02
N SER A 188 -25.69 -62.78 8.04
CA SER A 188 -25.57 -61.33 8.29
C SER A 188 -26.85 -60.77 8.91
N LEU A 189 -28.01 -61.16 8.40
CA LEU A 189 -29.30 -60.73 8.95
C LEU A 189 -29.53 -61.25 10.38
N LEU A 190 -29.16 -62.50 10.69
CA LEU A 190 -29.21 -63.04 12.06
C LEU A 190 -28.28 -62.26 13.01
N ASN A 191 -27.08 -61.91 12.57
CA ASN A 191 -26.15 -61.12 13.38
C ASN A 191 -26.65 -59.67 13.57
N THR A 192 -27.29 -59.10 12.55
CA THR A 192 -27.91 -57.78 12.61
C THR A 192 -29.11 -57.78 13.54
N LEU A 193 -29.93 -58.84 13.51
CA LEU A 193 -31.06 -59.03 14.42
C LEU A 193 -30.62 -59.04 15.88
N GLU A 194 -29.53 -59.75 16.21
CA GLU A 194 -28.95 -59.73 17.56
C GLU A 194 -28.50 -58.33 17.98
N LYS A 195 -27.81 -57.60 17.10
CA LYS A 195 -27.34 -56.23 17.37
C LYS A 195 -28.47 -55.22 17.59
N LYS A 196 -29.68 -55.48 17.08
CA LYS A 196 -30.84 -54.60 17.31
C LYS A 196 -31.35 -54.68 18.74
N GLU A 197 -31.04 -55.74 19.47
CA GLU A 197 -31.43 -55.97 20.88
C GLU A 197 -32.96 -55.84 21.10
N LEU A 198 -33.76 -56.32 20.14
CA LEU A 198 -35.21 -56.07 20.11
C LEU A 198 -35.93 -56.72 21.30
N TRP A 199 -35.59 -57.97 21.63
CA TRP A 199 -36.25 -58.67 22.74
C TRP A 199 -35.83 -58.08 24.11
N GLN A 200 -34.60 -57.58 24.26
CA GLN A 200 -34.17 -56.85 25.47
C GLN A 200 -34.94 -55.53 25.65
N LYS A 201 -35.38 -54.90 24.55
CA LYS A 201 -36.21 -53.68 24.55
C LYS A 201 -37.71 -53.96 24.76
N GLY A 202 -38.09 -55.22 24.94
CA GLY A 202 -39.48 -55.65 25.09
C GLY A 202 -40.23 -55.87 23.77
N GLU A 203 -39.58 -55.68 22.63
CA GLU A 203 -40.11 -55.87 21.27
C GLU A 203 -39.98 -57.35 20.82
N ILE A 204 -40.49 -58.27 21.66
CA ILE A 204 -40.38 -59.72 21.44
C ILE A 204 -41.10 -60.14 20.16
N LYS A 205 -42.21 -59.47 19.81
CA LYS A 205 -42.99 -59.76 18.60
C LYS A 205 -42.23 -59.39 17.33
N GLU A 206 -41.61 -58.21 17.26
CA GLU A 206 -40.74 -57.83 16.14
C GLU A 206 -39.56 -58.81 16.01
N TYR A 207 -38.92 -59.18 17.12
CA TYR A 207 -37.81 -60.14 17.11
C TYR A 207 -38.19 -61.49 16.48
N TYR A 208 -39.27 -62.12 16.94
CA TYR A 208 -39.73 -63.39 16.36
C TYR A 208 -40.25 -63.22 14.92
N SER A 209 -40.75 -62.05 14.55
CA SER A 209 -41.14 -61.75 13.16
C SER A 209 -39.93 -61.72 12.23
N GLU A 210 -38.89 -60.95 12.59
CA GLU A 210 -37.65 -60.91 11.83
C GLU A 210 -36.94 -62.27 11.83
N LEU A 211 -36.85 -62.97 12.95
CA LEU A 211 -36.20 -64.28 13.06
C LEU A 211 -36.81 -65.31 12.10
N THR A 212 -38.14 -65.41 12.07
CA THR A 212 -38.81 -66.34 11.15
C THR A 212 -38.72 -65.89 9.69
N ASN A 213 -38.73 -64.59 9.43
CA ASN A 213 -38.60 -64.08 8.07
C ASN A 213 -37.22 -64.39 7.50
N ILE A 214 -36.16 -64.29 8.31
CA ILE A 214 -34.80 -64.69 7.91
C ILE A 214 -34.77 -66.18 7.54
N ALA A 215 -35.35 -67.04 8.37
CA ALA A 215 -35.42 -68.48 8.10
C ALA A 215 -36.25 -68.80 6.84
N ARG A 216 -37.42 -68.18 6.68
CA ARG A 216 -38.31 -68.38 5.52
C ARG A 216 -37.67 -67.87 4.22
N ASN A 217 -37.11 -66.66 4.23
CA ASN A 217 -36.39 -66.10 3.08
C ASN A 217 -35.23 -67.01 2.66
N TYR A 218 -34.46 -67.53 3.63
CA TYR A 218 -33.39 -68.48 3.32
C TYR A 218 -33.92 -69.76 2.67
N ILE A 219 -34.97 -70.37 3.23
CA ILE A 219 -35.58 -71.59 2.67
C ILE A 219 -36.12 -71.33 1.26
N GLU A 220 -36.72 -70.18 1.02
CA GLU A 220 -37.27 -69.79 -0.28
C GLU A 220 -36.16 -69.57 -1.32
N GLU A 221 -35.12 -68.80 -0.98
CA GLU A 221 -34.00 -68.52 -1.88
C GLU A 221 -33.11 -69.75 -2.14
N ALA A 222 -32.85 -70.58 -1.14
CA ALA A 222 -31.92 -71.71 -1.25
C ALA A 222 -32.60 -73.03 -1.67
N ILE A 223 -33.82 -73.29 -1.20
CA ILE A 223 -34.54 -74.55 -1.41
C ILE A 223 -35.67 -74.40 -2.43
N ASP A 224 -36.01 -73.19 -2.85
CA ASP A 224 -37.00 -72.91 -3.90
C ASP A 224 -38.39 -73.48 -3.54
N ILE A 225 -38.82 -73.17 -2.32
CA ILE A 225 -40.14 -73.48 -1.76
C ILE A 225 -40.77 -72.14 -1.35
N PRO A 226 -42.06 -71.87 -1.63
CA PRO A 226 -42.71 -70.61 -1.28
C PRO A 226 -42.92 -70.47 0.25
N ALA A 227 -41.84 -70.25 0.99
CA ALA A 227 -41.82 -70.31 2.44
C ALA A 227 -42.43 -69.07 3.11
N MET A 228 -42.38 -67.92 2.45
CA MET A 228 -43.02 -66.69 2.93
C MET A 228 -44.55 -66.75 2.82
N GLU A 229 -45.08 -67.49 1.84
CA GLU A 229 -46.51 -67.62 1.57
C GLU A 229 -47.15 -68.86 2.25
N SER A 230 -46.33 -69.80 2.73
CA SER A 230 -46.80 -71.04 3.36
C SER A 230 -47.07 -70.89 4.86
N THR A 231 -48.10 -71.54 5.37
CA THR A 231 -48.29 -71.73 6.82
C THR A 231 -47.14 -72.58 7.41
N THR A 232 -46.95 -72.55 8.74
CA THR A 232 -45.90 -73.34 9.41
C THR A 232 -46.02 -74.84 9.09
N SER A 233 -47.23 -75.40 9.06
CA SER A 233 -47.45 -76.81 8.72
C SER A 233 -47.14 -77.12 7.25
N GLU A 234 -47.56 -76.26 6.32
CA GLU A 234 -47.29 -76.40 4.89
C GLU A 234 -45.80 -76.29 4.57
N LEU A 235 -45.09 -75.36 5.22
CA LEU A 235 -43.65 -75.20 5.05
C LEU A 235 -42.90 -76.48 5.45
N ILE A 236 -43.27 -77.10 6.58
CA ILE A 236 -42.63 -78.34 7.04
C ILE A 236 -42.92 -79.51 6.10
N LEU A 237 -44.15 -79.62 5.58
CA LEU A 237 -44.51 -80.63 4.58
C LEU A 237 -43.76 -80.40 3.25
N GLY A 238 -43.71 -79.16 2.78
CA GLY A 238 -42.97 -78.75 1.58
C GLY A 238 -41.48 -79.05 1.70
N LEU A 239 -40.88 -78.76 2.86
CA LEU A 239 -39.47 -79.04 3.13
C LEU A 239 -39.17 -80.55 3.14
N LYS A 240 -40.04 -81.37 3.73
CA LYS A 240 -39.92 -82.84 3.68
C LYS A 240 -40.01 -83.37 2.25
N ALA A 241 -40.97 -82.88 1.46
CA ALA A 241 -41.12 -83.26 0.05
C ALA A 241 -39.90 -82.85 -0.78
N ALA A 242 -39.40 -81.63 -0.59
CA ALA A 242 -38.19 -81.14 -1.25
C ALA A 242 -36.95 -81.95 -0.86
N SER A 243 -36.83 -82.36 0.40
CA SER A 243 -35.73 -83.23 0.87
C SER A 243 -35.64 -84.53 0.08
N VAL A 244 -36.78 -85.19 -0.15
CA VAL A 244 -36.84 -86.43 -0.93
C VAL A 244 -36.53 -86.15 -2.40
N LYS A 245 -37.14 -85.11 -2.98
CA LYS A 245 -36.99 -84.75 -4.40
C LYS A 245 -35.56 -84.34 -4.76
N LYS A 246 -34.92 -83.51 -3.92
CA LYS A 246 -33.57 -82.96 -4.14
C LYS A 246 -32.46 -83.82 -3.52
N LYS A 247 -32.79 -85.02 -2.99
CA LYS A 247 -31.84 -85.94 -2.33
C LYS A 247 -31.02 -85.29 -1.21
N MET A 248 -31.64 -84.38 -0.45
CA MET A 248 -30.97 -83.68 0.65
C MET A 248 -30.83 -84.60 1.87
N THR A 249 -29.68 -84.56 2.55
CA THR A 249 -29.41 -85.30 3.78
C THR A 249 -29.95 -84.54 5.01
N LEU A 250 -31.28 -84.50 5.15
CA LEU A 250 -31.93 -83.83 6.29
C LEU A 250 -32.17 -84.79 7.46
N THR A 251 -31.71 -84.39 8.65
CA THR A 251 -32.04 -85.10 9.90
C THR A 251 -33.44 -84.73 10.37
N GLN A 252 -34.18 -85.70 10.92
CA GLN A 252 -35.50 -85.44 11.50
C GLN A 252 -35.42 -84.43 12.66
N GLU A 253 -34.30 -84.39 13.38
CA GLU A 253 -34.04 -83.42 14.43
C GLU A 253 -34.07 -81.97 13.92
N THR A 254 -33.46 -81.68 12.76
CA THR A 254 -33.44 -80.33 12.17
C THR A 254 -34.83 -79.85 11.80
N ILE A 255 -35.64 -80.73 11.20
CA ILE A 255 -37.02 -80.41 10.82
C ILE A 255 -37.88 -80.18 12.07
N SER A 256 -37.74 -81.03 13.09
CA SER A 256 -38.47 -80.87 14.36
C SER A 256 -38.08 -79.60 15.10
N ASN A 257 -36.80 -79.23 15.10
CA ASN A 257 -36.33 -78.00 15.73
C ASN A 257 -36.88 -76.76 15.01
N LEU A 258 -36.83 -76.74 13.67
CA LEU A 258 -37.40 -75.65 12.88
C LEU A 258 -38.91 -75.52 13.12
N GLU A 259 -39.66 -76.64 13.10
CA GLU A 259 -41.10 -76.65 13.36
C GLU A 259 -41.45 -76.10 14.75
N ARG A 260 -40.69 -76.50 15.77
CA ARG A 260 -40.89 -76.03 17.15
C ARG A 260 -40.71 -74.51 17.26
N VAL A 261 -39.65 -73.96 16.67
CA VAL A 261 -39.40 -72.51 16.72
C VAL A 261 -40.45 -71.73 15.94
N LEU A 262 -40.86 -72.21 14.76
CA LEU A 262 -41.91 -71.55 13.97
C LEU A 262 -43.26 -71.55 14.71
N LYS A 263 -43.63 -72.67 15.36
CA LYS A 263 -44.84 -72.73 16.20
C LYS A 263 -44.75 -71.79 17.41
N GLN A 264 -43.59 -71.72 18.05
CA GLN A 264 -43.36 -70.77 19.15
C GLN A 264 -43.51 -69.33 18.67
N ALA A 265 -42.95 -68.99 17.50
CA ALA A 265 -43.09 -67.68 16.89
C ALA A 265 -44.56 -67.34 16.59
N ASP A 266 -45.36 -68.31 16.12
CA ASP A 266 -46.79 -68.13 15.89
C ASP A 266 -47.53 -67.84 17.21
N LEU A 267 -47.19 -68.53 18.31
CA LEU A 267 -47.73 -68.25 19.65
C LEU A 267 -47.36 -66.84 20.14
N VAL A 268 -46.14 -66.38 19.90
CA VAL A 268 -45.70 -65.02 20.25
C VAL A 268 -46.47 -63.98 19.44
N LYS A 269 -46.60 -64.18 18.12
CA LYS A 269 -47.23 -63.21 17.21
C LYS A 269 -48.74 -63.07 17.38
N PHE A 270 -49.42 -64.20 17.56
CA PHE A 270 -50.88 -64.26 17.53
C PHE A 270 -51.50 -64.49 18.92
N ALA A 271 -50.88 -65.30 19.76
CA ALA A 271 -51.37 -65.60 21.12
C ALA A 271 -50.73 -64.71 22.21
N LYS A 272 -49.86 -63.75 21.83
CA LYS A 272 -49.13 -62.85 22.74
C LYS A 272 -48.35 -63.59 23.84
N SER A 273 -47.87 -64.81 23.53
CA SER A 273 -46.99 -65.57 24.42
C SER A 273 -45.69 -64.81 24.67
N LYS A 274 -45.16 -64.91 25.89
CA LYS A 274 -43.88 -64.31 26.29
C LYS A 274 -42.93 -65.44 26.72
N PRO A 275 -42.06 -65.91 25.81
CA PRO A 275 -41.04 -66.91 26.15
C PRO A 275 -40.02 -66.32 27.12
N LEU A 276 -39.36 -67.17 27.88
CA LEU A 276 -38.27 -66.75 28.77
C LEU A 276 -37.01 -66.45 27.94
N ASP A 277 -36.15 -65.55 28.43
CA ASP A 277 -34.95 -65.09 27.69
C ASP A 277 -34.05 -66.23 27.18
N PHE A 278 -33.94 -67.32 27.96
CA PHE A 278 -33.18 -68.49 27.54
C PHE A 278 -33.84 -69.23 26.36
N GLU A 279 -35.18 -69.26 26.29
CA GLU A 279 -35.93 -69.87 25.19
C GLU A 279 -35.76 -69.07 23.91
N ILE A 280 -35.77 -67.73 23.99
CA ILE A 280 -35.53 -66.84 22.84
C ILE A 280 -34.14 -67.08 22.25
N THR A 281 -33.12 -67.17 23.10
CA THR A 281 -31.75 -67.45 22.69
C THR A 281 -31.61 -68.85 22.10
N GLU A 282 -32.25 -69.85 22.72
CA GLU A 282 -32.24 -71.24 22.24
C GLU A 282 -32.92 -71.36 20.87
N ASP A 283 -34.04 -70.67 20.67
CA ASP A 283 -34.80 -70.64 19.42
C ASP A 283 -33.99 -70.03 18.28
N ARG A 284 -33.27 -68.93 18.52
CA ARG A 284 -32.35 -68.35 17.53
C ARG A 284 -31.24 -69.31 17.16
N ASN A 285 -30.65 -69.99 18.14
CA ASN A 285 -29.60 -70.98 17.89
C ASN A 285 -30.12 -72.20 17.11
N LYS A 286 -31.35 -72.64 17.38
CA LYS A 286 -32.03 -73.68 16.58
C LYS A 286 -32.23 -73.24 15.13
N ILE A 287 -32.65 -72.00 14.88
CA ILE A 287 -32.80 -71.45 13.52
C ILE A 287 -31.45 -71.34 12.81
N GLN A 288 -30.42 -70.81 13.46
CA GLN A 288 -29.08 -70.73 12.87
C GLN A 288 -28.55 -72.13 12.51
N LYS A 289 -28.67 -73.10 13.42
CA LYS A 289 -28.25 -74.49 13.18
C LYS A 289 -29.06 -75.12 12.05
N ALA A 290 -30.37 -74.85 11.99
CA ALA A 290 -31.23 -75.36 10.93
C ALA A 290 -30.82 -74.81 9.56
N ILE A 291 -30.59 -73.50 9.44
CA ILE A 291 -30.11 -72.85 8.21
C ILE A 291 -28.76 -73.45 7.77
N LEU A 292 -27.80 -73.58 8.67
CA LEU A 292 -26.50 -74.19 8.37
C LEU A 292 -26.61 -75.66 7.94
N THR A 293 -27.48 -76.43 8.58
CA THR A 293 -27.66 -77.85 8.24
C THR A 293 -28.38 -78.01 6.90
N LEU A 294 -29.35 -77.14 6.61
CA LEU A 294 -30.05 -77.07 5.34
C LEU A 294 -29.08 -76.73 4.21
N ASP A 295 -28.20 -75.74 4.41
CA ASP A 295 -27.19 -75.32 3.43
C ASP A 295 -26.26 -76.46 3.04
N ASN A 296 -25.72 -77.16 4.04
CA ASN A 296 -24.83 -78.30 3.84
C ASN A 296 -25.51 -79.53 3.21
N ALA A 297 -26.85 -79.63 3.32
CA ALA A 297 -27.63 -80.74 2.80
C ALA A 297 -28.04 -80.55 1.32
N ILE A 298 -27.86 -79.36 0.76
CA ILE A 298 -28.13 -79.10 -0.66
C ILE A 298 -26.96 -79.66 -1.48
N PRO A 299 -27.19 -80.62 -2.40
CA PRO A 299 -26.12 -81.12 -3.26
C PRO A 299 -25.63 -79.98 -4.16
N VAL A 300 -24.36 -79.63 -4.04
CA VAL A 300 -23.72 -78.59 -4.85
C VAL A 300 -23.78 -79.01 -6.31
N ALA A 301 -24.65 -78.38 -7.10
CA ALA A 301 -24.59 -78.48 -8.54
C ALA A 301 -23.30 -77.78 -8.99
N ILE A 302 -22.43 -78.48 -9.73
CA ILE A 302 -21.21 -77.93 -10.31
C ILE A 302 -21.64 -76.94 -11.40
N VAL A 303 -21.85 -75.69 -11.02
CA VAL A 303 -21.91 -74.56 -11.96
C VAL A 303 -20.46 -74.26 -12.31
N ALA A 304 -20.13 -74.29 -13.61
CA ALA A 304 -18.77 -74.12 -14.11
C ALA A 304 -18.11 -72.86 -13.51
N GLU A 305 -16.92 -73.03 -12.91
CA GLU A 305 -16.19 -71.96 -12.20
C GLU A 305 -16.00 -70.70 -13.08
N GLU A 306 -15.89 -70.85 -14.40
CA GLU A 306 -15.74 -69.74 -15.36
C GLU A 306 -16.89 -68.72 -15.34
N ASP A 307 -18.16 -69.17 -15.26
CA ASP A 307 -19.31 -68.26 -15.27
C ASP A 307 -19.41 -67.45 -13.97
N SER A 308 -18.98 -68.03 -12.85
CA SER A 308 -18.96 -67.34 -11.55
C SER A 308 -17.85 -66.28 -11.47
N ILE A 309 -16.65 -66.60 -11.96
CA ILE A 309 -15.49 -65.69 -11.97
C ILE A 309 -15.73 -64.52 -12.93
N LEU A 310 -16.33 -64.78 -14.10
CA LEU A 310 -16.69 -63.74 -15.07
C LEU A 310 -17.69 -62.74 -14.48
N ASN A 311 -18.72 -63.22 -13.79
CA ASN A 311 -19.73 -62.38 -13.15
C ASN A 311 -19.14 -61.54 -11.99
N GLU A 312 -18.25 -62.11 -11.19
CA GLU A 312 -17.55 -61.36 -10.14
C GLU A 312 -16.62 -60.28 -10.73
N ALA A 313 -15.87 -60.60 -11.78
CA ALA A 313 -14.97 -59.66 -12.46
C ALA A 313 -15.74 -58.50 -13.12
N GLN A 314 -16.87 -58.79 -13.79
CA GLN A 314 -17.74 -57.77 -14.37
C GLN A 314 -18.29 -56.82 -13.29
N ARG A 315 -18.67 -57.37 -12.12
CA ARG A 315 -19.21 -56.59 -11.00
C ARG A 315 -18.16 -55.73 -10.31
N GLN A 316 -16.94 -56.24 -10.11
CA GLN A 316 -15.81 -55.44 -9.61
C GLN A 316 -15.47 -54.29 -10.56
N ASN A 317 -15.50 -54.54 -11.88
CA ASN A 317 -15.31 -53.50 -12.89
C ASN A 317 -16.43 -52.44 -12.84
N GLN A 318 -17.68 -52.84 -12.66
CA GLN A 318 -18.79 -51.90 -12.47
C GLN A 318 -18.62 -51.04 -11.20
N LEU A 319 -18.21 -51.63 -10.08
CA LEU A 319 -17.90 -50.90 -8.84
C LEU A 319 -16.76 -49.90 -9.04
N LYS A 320 -15.67 -50.33 -9.68
CA LYS A 320 -14.54 -49.46 -10.01
C LYS A 320 -14.96 -48.29 -10.90
N LEU A 321 -15.81 -48.56 -11.90
CA LEU A 321 -16.34 -47.54 -12.81
C LEU A 321 -17.29 -46.56 -12.08
N GLN A 322 -18.11 -47.04 -11.15
CA GLN A 322 -18.95 -46.18 -10.29
C GLN A 322 -18.10 -45.32 -9.36
N LEU A 323 -17.05 -45.88 -8.75
CA LEU A 323 -16.11 -45.12 -7.91
C LEU A 323 -15.35 -44.07 -8.73
N GLN A 324 -14.93 -44.39 -9.94
CA GLN A 324 -14.31 -43.43 -10.86
C GLN A 324 -15.26 -42.30 -11.26
N LYS A 325 -16.53 -42.61 -11.58
CA LYS A 325 -17.57 -41.61 -11.83
C LYS A 325 -17.76 -40.69 -10.61
N LYS A 326 -17.96 -41.26 -9.41
CA LYS A 326 -18.09 -40.49 -8.16
C LYS A 326 -16.88 -39.58 -7.90
N ARG A 327 -15.65 -40.06 -8.17
CA ARG A 327 -14.42 -39.25 -8.05
C ARG A 327 -14.41 -38.11 -9.07
N LYS A 328 -14.72 -38.39 -10.34
CA LYS A 328 -14.78 -37.39 -11.40
C LYS A 328 -15.84 -36.32 -11.10
N ASP A 329 -17.03 -36.74 -10.68
CA ASP A 329 -18.11 -35.83 -10.31
C ASP A 329 -17.68 -34.92 -9.15
N ARG A 330 -17.04 -35.48 -8.11
CA ARG A 330 -16.50 -34.68 -7.00
C ARG A 330 -15.47 -33.65 -7.46
N ILE A 331 -14.55 -34.04 -8.36
CA ILE A 331 -13.54 -33.13 -8.92
C ILE A 331 -14.22 -32.02 -9.73
N ILE A 332 -15.16 -32.36 -10.61
CA ILE A 332 -15.89 -31.38 -11.42
C ILE A 332 -16.70 -30.42 -10.55
N THR A 333 -17.42 -30.93 -9.54
CA THR A 333 -18.17 -30.07 -8.61
C THR A 333 -17.23 -29.16 -7.83
N THR A 334 -16.11 -29.67 -7.33
CA THR A 334 -15.14 -28.86 -6.58
C THR A 334 -14.50 -27.80 -7.48
N ALA A 335 -14.09 -28.17 -8.70
CA ALA A 335 -13.54 -27.24 -9.68
C ALA A 335 -14.56 -26.16 -10.07
N GLY A 336 -15.83 -26.54 -10.26
CA GLY A 336 -16.91 -25.59 -10.55
C GLY A 336 -17.16 -24.60 -9.41
N ILE A 337 -17.11 -25.05 -8.15
CA ILE A 337 -17.21 -24.16 -6.99
C ILE A 337 -16.03 -23.19 -6.96
N VAL A 338 -14.79 -23.69 -7.05
CA VAL A 338 -13.59 -22.84 -7.03
C VAL A 338 -13.61 -21.83 -8.18
N PHE A 339 -13.97 -22.26 -9.39
CA PHE A 339 -14.11 -21.38 -10.53
C PHE A 339 -15.20 -20.31 -10.31
N GLY A 340 -16.36 -20.70 -9.77
CA GLY A 340 -17.43 -19.75 -9.43
C GLY A 340 -17.01 -18.72 -8.39
N VAL A 341 -16.21 -19.11 -7.39
CA VAL A 341 -15.63 -18.20 -6.40
C VAL A 341 -14.70 -17.19 -7.06
N ILE A 342 -13.78 -17.66 -7.91
CA ILE A 342 -12.81 -16.80 -8.62
C ILE A 342 -13.55 -15.79 -9.51
N VAL A 343 -14.52 -16.26 -10.30
CA VAL A 343 -15.33 -15.40 -11.17
C VAL A 343 -16.16 -14.41 -10.36
N GLY A 344 -16.75 -14.84 -9.24
CA GLY A 344 -17.51 -13.98 -8.35
C GLY A 344 -16.67 -12.87 -7.73
N LEU A 345 -15.46 -13.19 -7.24
CA LEU A 345 -14.51 -12.20 -6.74
C LEU A 345 -14.07 -11.23 -7.83
N PHE A 346 -13.71 -11.73 -9.01
CA PHE A 346 -13.34 -10.89 -10.15
C PHE A 346 -14.46 -9.92 -10.53
N ALA A 347 -15.70 -10.41 -10.66
CA ALA A 347 -16.87 -9.58 -10.98
C ALA A 347 -17.14 -8.53 -9.89
N PHE A 348 -17.00 -8.89 -8.61
CA PHE A 348 -17.16 -7.95 -7.50
C PHE A 348 -16.17 -6.79 -7.57
N PHE A 349 -14.89 -7.08 -7.79
CA PHE A 349 -13.86 -6.04 -7.93
C PHE A 349 -14.07 -5.19 -9.19
N VAL A 350 -14.49 -5.79 -10.31
CA VAL A 350 -14.77 -5.04 -11.55
C VAL A 350 -15.94 -4.07 -11.36
N VAL A 351 -17.00 -4.47 -10.66
CA VAL A 351 -18.16 -3.61 -10.38
C VAL A 351 -17.82 -2.47 -9.41
N THR A 352 -16.96 -2.74 -8.42
CA THR A 352 -16.66 -1.76 -7.35
C THR A 352 -15.51 -0.81 -7.68
N LYS A 353 -14.50 -1.27 -8.44
CA LYS A 353 -13.29 -0.50 -8.75
C LYS A 353 -13.10 -0.21 -10.23
N GLY A 354 -13.92 -0.80 -11.11
CA GLY A 354 -13.79 -0.70 -12.55
C GLY A 354 -12.89 -1.79 -13.14
N PHE A 355 -13.10 -2.09 -14.43
CA PHE A 355 -12.36 -3.16 -15.12
C PHE A 355 -10.86 -2.88 -15.21
N ASP A 356 -10.50 -1.65 -15.61
CA ASP A 356 -9.10 -1.26 -15.81
C ASP A 356 -8.31 -1.37 -14.51
N TYR A 357 -8.85 -0.89 -13.39
CA TYR A 357 -8.22 -1.04 -12.08
C TYR A 357 -7.92 -2.51 -11.73
N VAL A 358 -8.86 -3.42 -11.94
CA VAL A 358 -8.68 -4.85 -11.60
C VAL A 358 -7.65 -5.50 -12.51
N LYS A 359 -7.75 -5.26 -13.81
CA LYS A 359 -6.80 -5.73 -14.80
C LYS A 359 -5.38 -5.26 -14.44
N ASP A 360 -5.23 -3.98 -14.14
CA ASP A 360 -3.94 -3.35 -13.87
C ASP A 360 -3.37 -3.76 -12.50
N THR A 361 -4.21 -4.13 -11.54
CA THR A 361 -3.77 -4.72 -10.26
C THR A 361 -3.21 -6.14 -10.46
N ILE A 362 -3.82 -6.93 -11.33
CA ILE A 362 -3.45 -8.34 -11.52
C ILE A 362 -2.25 -8.46 -12.46
N LEU A 363 -2.22 -7.67 -13.55
CA LEU A 363 -1.17 -7.70 -14.56
C LEU A 363 0.01 -6.75 -14.23
N GLY A 364 -0.20 -5.81 -13.31
CA GLY A 364 0.75 -4.74 -12.98
C GLY A 364 0.61 -3.54 -13.92
N HIS A 365 0.78 -2.34 -13.36
CA HIS A 365 0.84 -1.09 -14.13
C HIS A 365 1.92 -0.16 -13.53
N PRO A 366 2.95 0.25 -14.29
CA PRO A 366 4.13 0.93 -13.73
C PRO A 366 3.81 2.19 -12.92
N THR A 367 2.92 3.03 -13.42
CA THR A 367 2.55 4.31 -12.78
C THR A 367 1.59 4.14 -11.62
N LYS A 368 0.85 3.02 -11.57
CA LYS A 368 0.04 2.66 -10.40
C LYS A 368 0.92 2.29 -9.21
N GLU A 369 1.99 1.55 -9.44
CA GLU A 369 2.97 1.23 -8.40
C GLU A 369 3.66 2.50 -7.86
N LEU A 370 3.89 3.50 -8.70
CA LEU A 370 4.41 4.80 -8.27
C LEU A 370 3.39 5.56 -7.41
N LEU A 371 2.11 5.51 -7.78
CA LEU A 371 1.04 6.17 -7.05
C LEU A 371 0.82 5.57 -5.65
N GLU A 372 0.67 4.24 -5.58
CA GLU A 372 0.37 3.48 -4.36
C GLU A 372 1.61 3.23 -3.47
N GLY A 373 2.81 3.50 -3.99
CA GLY A 373 4.07 3.31 -3.28
C GLY A 373 4.34 4.35 -2.17
N GLU A 374 5.50 4.22 -1.51
CA GLU A 374 5.96 5.20 -0.53
C GLU A 374 6.50 6.48 -1.19
N TRP A 375 6.00 7.62 -0.74
CA TRP A 375 6.41 8.93 -1.24
C TRP A 375 7.46 9.56 -0.33
N VAL A 376 8.42 10.25 -0.94
CA VAL A 376 9.52 10.91 -0.24
C VAL A 376 9.50 12.41 -0.49
N LYS A 377 9.53 13.20 0.59
CA LYS A 377 9.73 14.66 0.53
C LYS A 377 11.23 14.96 0.54
N SER A 378 11.75 15.64 -0.47
CA SER A 378 13.19 15.92 -0.60
C SER A 378 13.45 17.34 -1.12
N GLU A 379 14.62 17.89 -0.79
CA GLU A 379 15.11 19.18 -1.31
C GLU A 379 16.16 18.90 -2.41
N TYR A 380 15.99 19.54 -3.59
CA TYR A 380 16.89 19.38 -4.74
C TYR A 380 17.40 20.74 -5.25
N GLY A 381 18.67 20.77 -5.63
CA GLY A 381 19.26 21.90 -6.34
C GLY A 381 19.63 23.10 -5.47
N ASN A 382 20.07 24.16 -6.12
CA ASN A 382 20.37 25.45 -5.52
C ASN A 382 20.06 26.59 -6.51
N PRO A 383 19.11 27.49 -6.26
CA PRO A 383 18.21 27.55 -5.09
C PRO A 383 17.29 26.32 -4.96
N GLY A 384 17.11 25.84 -3.72
CA GLY A 384 16.48 24.55 -3.44
C GLY A 384 14.98 24.48 -3.76
N ILE A 385 14.58 23.37 -4.38
CA ILE A 385 13.19 23.00 -4.65
C ILE A 385 12.83 21.85 -3.70
N ILE A 386 11.83 22.04 -2.86
CA ILE A 386 11.27 21.00 -2.00
C ILE A 386 10.06 20.39 -2.72
N ILE A 387 10.06 19.07 -2.88
CA ILE A 387 9.05 18.36 -3.66
C ILE A 387 8.85 16.95 -3.10
N GLU A 388 7.61 16.45 -3.14
CA GLU A 388 7.28 15.06 -2.86
C GLU A 388 7.30 14.25 -4.15
N THR A 389 8.01 13.13 -4.15
CA THR A 389 8.16 12.26 -5.32
C THR A 389 7.93 10.79 -4.96
N PRO A 390 7.45 9.97 -5.91
CA PRO A 390 7.22 8.54 -5.67
C PRO A 390 8.51 7.74 -5.50
N LYS A 391 9.64 8.30 -5.96
CA LYS A 391 11.01 7.77 -5.78
C LYS A 391 11.99 8.92 -5.62
N VAL A 392 13.10 8.67 -4.94
CA VAL A 392 14.21 9.63 -4.81
C VAL A 392 14.78 9.94 -6.20
N LEU A 393 14.90 11.21 -6.54
CA LEU A 393 15.47 11.65 -7.82
C LEU A 393 16.98 11.52 -7.78
N GLN A 394 17.56 10.95 -8.83
CA GLN A 394 19.00 10.75 -8.97
C GLN A 394 19.63 11.87 -9.77
N ARG A 395 20.83 12.31 -9.37
CA ARG A 395 21.55 13.36 -10.09
C ARG A 395 21.90 12.90 -11.50
N ILE A 396 21.60 13.74 -12.49
CA ILE A 396 21.93 13.51 -13.90
C ILE A 396 22.78 14.66 -14.45
N ASP A 397 23.62 14.35 -15.45
CA ASP A 397 24.46 15.33 -16.12
C ASP A 397 23.89 15.66 -17.51
N LEU A 398 23.30 16.85 -17.63
CA LEU A 398 22.72 17.36 -18.88
C LEU A 398 23.72 18.14 -19.74
N SER A 399 24.98 18.28 -19.32
CA SER A 399 25.99 19.07 -20.06
C SER A 399 26.22 18.56 -21.48
N LYS A 400 26.01 17.27 -21.74
CA LYS A 400 26.17 16.69 -23.09
C LYS A 400 24.96 16.91 -24.00
N SER A 401 23.80 17.22 -23.42
CA SER A 401 22.54 17.37 -24.14
C SER A 401 22.19 18.84 -24.42
N LEU A 402 22.81 19.78 -23.70
CA LEU A 402 22.58 21.22 -23.88
C LEU A 402 23.40 21.81 -25.03
N PRO A 403 22.80 22.66 -25.90
CA PRO A 403 23.53 23.44 -26.90
C PRO A 403 24.63 24.29 -26.28
N LYS A 404 25.75 24.44 -27.00
CA LYS A 404 26.93 25.17 -26.53
C LYS A 404 26.62 26.64 -26.24
N GLU A 405 25.70 27.27 -26.99
CA GLU A 405 25.30 28.66 -26.74
C GLU A 405 24.59 28.83 -25.38
N GLY A 406 23.75 27.86 -24.99
CA GLY A 406 23.00 27.89 -23.73
C GLY A 406 23.89 27.69 -22.50
N MET A 407 24.88 26.80 -22.59
CA MET A 407 25.83 26.56 -21.50
C MET A 407 26.75 27.76 -21.21
N ALA A 408 27.01 28.63 -22.19
CA ALA A 408 27.90 29.77 -22.00
C ALA A 408 27.36 30.80 -20.98
N LEU A 409 26.04 30.86 -20.80
CA LEU A 409 25.36 31.80 -19.90
C LEU A 409 25.14 31.23 -18.49
N ILE A 410 25.15 29.91 -18.36
CA ILE A 410 24.92 29.19 -17.10
C ILE A 410 26.21 29.21 -16.28
N LYS A 411 26.11 29.63 -15.02
CA LYS A 411 27.20 29.59 -14.03
C LYS A 411 27.21 28.22 -13.34
N GLU A 412 26.05 27.73 -12.90
CA GLU A 412 25.90 26.42 -12.27
C GLU A 412 24.58 25.78 -12.69
N MET A 413 24.59 24.46 -12.90
CA MET A 413 23.41 23.66 -13.19
C MET A 413 23.43 22.41 -12.33
N GLN A 414 22.29 22.10 -11.73
CA GLN A 414 22.06 20.85 -11.03
C GLN A 414 20.75 20.25 -11.52
N SER A 415 20.77 18.99 -11.94
CA SER A 415 19.60 18.27 -12.46
C SER A 415 19.47 16.92 -11.78
N PHE A 416 18.24 16.55 -11.46
CA PHE A 416 17.87 15.32 -10.79
C PHE A 416 16.66 14.72 -11.50
N ALA A 417 16.65 13.41 -11.73
CA ALA A 417 15.53 12.77 -12.40
C ALA A 417 15.20 11.38 -11.87
N TYR A 418 13.96 10.99 -12.14
CA TYR A 418 13.48 9.62 -12.08
C TYR A 418 13.03 9.20 -13.48
N GLY A 419 13.51 8.03 -13.93
CA GLY A 419 13.33 7.56 -15.30
C GLY A 419 14.21 8.30 -16.31
N SER A 420 13.87 8.12 -17.58
CA SER A 420 14.49 8.77 -18.72
C SER A 420 13.44 9.45 -19.62
N PHE A 421 13.86 10.38 -20.48
CA PHE A 421 12.97 11.00 -21.48
C PHE A 421 12.28 9.96 -22.40
N LEU A 422 12.86 8.78 -22.55
CA LEU A 422 12.33 7.69 -23.36
C LEU A 422 11.36 6.78 -22.60
N ASP A 423 11.27 6.88 -21.28
CA ASP A 423 10.42 6.01 -20.47
C ASP A 423 8.94 6.44 -20.55
N ASN A 424 8.05 5.62 -19.97
CA ASN A 424 6.60 5.90 -19.91
C ASN A 424 6.23 6.91 -18.82
N PHE A 425 7.14 7.17 -17.87
CA PHE A 425 7.02 8.20 -16.85
C PHE A 425 8.41 8.79 -16.59
N TYR A 426 8.52 10.12 -16.65
CA TYR A 426 9.73 10.85 -16.40
C TYR A 426 9.43 12.05 -15.50
N LEU A 427 10.23 12.21 -14.44
CA LEU A 427 10.19 13.39 -13.60
C LEU A 427 11.60 13.95 -13.49
N MET A 428 11.78 15.22 -13.82
CA MET A 428 13.05 15.92 -13.73
C MET A 428 12.89 17.22 -12.97
N VAL A 429 13.85 17.50 -12.09
CA VAL A 429 13.99 18.75 -11.36
C VAL A 429 15.36 19.33 -11.68
N SER A 430 15.39 20.57 -12.16
CA SER A 430 16.60 21.28 -12.58
C SER A 430 16.66 22.67 -11.98
N THR A 431 17.82 23.06 -11.48
CA THR A 431 18.12 24.42 -10.99
C THR A 431 19.30 24.98 -11.75
N TYR A 432 19.13 26.20 -12.27
CA TYR A 432 20.14 26.93 -13.01
C TYR A 432 20.47 28.24 -12.30
N SER A 433 21.75 28.55 -12.15
CA SER A 433 22.22 29.91 -11.84
C SER A 433 22.91 30.49 -13.05
N PHE A 434 22.64 31.76 -13.36
CA PHE A 434 23.23 32.43 -14.51
C PHE A 434 24.36 33.37 -14.08
N LYS A 435 25.21 33.76 -15.04
CA LYS A 435 26.22 34.81 -14.82
C LYS A 435 25.53 36.17 -14.61
N GLU A 436 26.14 37.04 -13.81
CA GLU A 436 25.56 38.34 -13.40
C GLU A 436 25.07 39.18 -14.61
N GLY A 437 23.91 39.83 -14.44
CA GLY A 437 23.29 40.69 -15.46
C GLY A 437 22.27 40.00 -16.38
N THR A 438 21.95 38.72 -16.14
CA THR A 438 20.96 37.97 -16.94
C THR A 438 19.55 38.15 -16.38
N THR A 439 18.65 38.78 -17.14
CA THR A 439 17.21 38.80 -16.83
C THR A 439 16.55 37.54 -17.33
N ILE A 440 15.89 36.79 -16.44
CA ILE A 440 15.21 35.53 -16.79
C ILE A 440 13.79 35.85 -17.28
N ASP A 441 13.53 35.52 -18.54
CA ASP A 441 12.19 35.53 -19.14
C ASP A 441 11.64 34.10 -19.09
N LEU A 442 10.61 33.89 -18.27
CA LEU A 442 10.05 32.56 -18.04
C LEU A 442 9.44 31.98 -19.32
N SER A 443 8.74 32.77 -20.13
CA SER A 443 8.12 32.31 -21.37
C SER A 443 9.18 31.86 -22.38
N LYS A 444 10.27 32.62 -22.53
CA LYS A 444 11.41 32.19 -23.36
C LYS A 444 12.11 30.94 -22.82
N SER A 445 12.13 30.78 -21.50
CA SER A 445 12.70 29.59 -20.85
C SER A 445 11.82 28.36 -21.10
N LEU A 446 10.50 28.53 -21.17
CA LEU A 446 9.55 27.49 -21.57
C LEU A 446 9.78 27.09 -23.04
N ASP A 447 9.86 28.06 -23.95
CA ASP A 447 10.15 27.79 -25.36
C ASP A 447 11.47 27.03 -25.54
N GLY A 448 12.50 27.39 -24.76
CA GLY A 448 13.77 26.68 -24.72
C GLY A 448 13.64 25.23 -24.25
N SER A 449 12.81 24.98 -23.24
CA SER A 449 12.53 23.63 -22.73
C SER A 449 11.77 22.79 -23.76
N ILE A 450 10.79 23.39 -24.45
CA ILE A 450 10.04 22.73 -25.52
C ILE A 450 10.95 22.37 -26.68
N LYS A 451 11.80 23.30 -27.13
CA LYS A 451 12.79 23.06 -28.18
C LYS A 451 13.78 21.96 -27.80
N MET A 452 14.12 21.82 -26.51
CA MET A 452 14.93 20.70 -26.04
C MET A 452 14.21 19.37 -26.22
N MET A 453 12.92 19.29 -25.89
CA MET A 453 12.12 18.07 -26.10
C MET A 453 12.02 17.72 -27.60
N GLU A 454 11.89 18.71 -28.48
CA GLU A 454 11.93 18.50 -29.93
C GLU A 454 13.28 17.92 -30.38
N LEU A 455 14.40 18.45 -29.87
CA LEU A 455 15.74 17.92 -30.15
C LEU A 455 15.95 16.50 -29.61
N GLN A 456 15.24 16.12 -28.55
CA GLN A 456 15.23 14.77 -28.00
C GLN A 456 14.22 13.83 -28.70
N GLY A 457 13.59 14.27 -29.80
CA GLY A 457 12.74 13.45 -30.66
C GLY A 457 11.24 13.67 -30.51
N GLY A 458 10.82 14.68 -29.74
CA GLY A 458 9.41 15.10 -29.68
C GLY A 458 8.93 15.70 -31.00
N GLN A 459 7.77 15.27 -31.47
CA GLN A 459 7.15 15.76 -32.71
C GLN A 459 5.69 16.17 -32.46
N ASN A 460 5.13 17.00 -33.34
CA ASN A 460 3.72 17.45 -33.24
C ASN A 460 3.38 18.07 -31.88
N MET A 461 4.27 18.92 -31.37
CA MET A 461 4.11 19.58 -30.07
C MET A 461 2.82 20.40 -30.04
N ILE A 462 1.96 20.12 -29.07
CA ILE A 462 0.83 20.97 -28.67
C ILE A 462 1.27 21.67 -27.40
N VAL A 463 1.28 23.00 -27.42
CA VAL A 463 1.77 23.81 -26.30
C VAL A 463 0.65 24.70 -25.78
N LYS A 464 0.43 24.65 -24.46
CA LYS A 464 -0.39 25.59 -23.71
C LYS A 464 0.46 26.17 -22.59
N GLN A 465 0.16 27.41 -22.22
CA GLN A 465 0.82 28.12 -21.14
C GLN A 465 -0.23 28.78 -20.26
N GLU A 466 -0.02 28.71 -18.95
CA GLU A 466 -0.80 29.42 -17.95
C GLU A 466 0.09 29.94 -16.82
N ASP A 467 -0.39 30.95 -16.10
CA ASP A 467 0.28 31.44 -14.89
C ASP A 467 0.13 30.39 -13.78
N PHE A 468 1.18 30.20 -12.99
CA PHE A 468 1.18 29.25 -11.88
C PHE A 468 1.59 29.96 -10.58
N GLU A 469 0.91 29.63 -9.49
CA GLU A 469 1.23 30.18 -8.17
C GLU A 469 1.33 29.02 -7.17
N THR A 470 2.46 28.94 -6.47
CA THR A 470 2.65 27.98 -5.38
C THR A 470 1.76 28.34 -4.18
N LYS A 471 1.56 27.40 -3.26
CA LYS A 471 0.84 27.64 -1.99
C LYS A 471 1.46 28.77 -1.14
N GLU A 472 2.73 29.08 -1.36
CA GLU A 472 3.47 30.15 -0.67
C GLU A 472 3.40 31.50 -1.40
N GLY A 473 2.65 31.59 -2.51
CA GLY A 473 2.44 32.83 -3.27
C GLY A 473 3.56 33.18 -4.25
N LEU A 474 4.51 32.26 -4.50
CA LEU A 474 5.52 32.45 -5.54
C LEU A 474 4.91 32.21 -6.92
N LYS A 475 5.08 33.19 -7.80
CA LYS A 475 4.61 33.16 -9.18
C LYS A 475 5.63 32.50 -10.10
N GLY A 476 5.12 31.66 -10.99
CA GLY A 476 5.84 31.02 -12.07
C GLY A 476 4.93 30.88 -13.28
N ILE A 477 5.35 30.07 -14.25
CA ILE A 477 4.49 29.66 -15.36
C ILE A 477 4.43 28.14 -15.44
N LYS A 478 3.29 27.63 -15.90
CA LYS A 478 3.09 26.24 -16.23
C LYS A 478 2.91 26.12 -17.75
N GLY A 479 3.79 25.36 -18.38
CA GLY A 479 3.64 24.93 -19.76
C GLY A 479 3.18 23.48 -19.80
N TYR A 480 2.17 23.16 -20.60
CA TYR A 480 1.65 21.80 -20.70
C TYR A 480 1.08 21.50 -22.07
N GLY A 481 0.95 20.22 -22.38
CA GLY A 481 0.33 19.77 -23.61
C GLY A 481 0.77 18.36 -23.97
N SER A 482 0.78 18.03 -25.26
CA SER A 482 1.19 16.70 -25.70
C SER A 482 2.00 16.70 -26.98
N PHE A 483 2.74 15.62 -27.18
CA PHE A 483 3.57 15.41 -28.37
C PHE A 483 3.59 13.94 -28.75
N SER A 484 3.95 13.66 -30.00
CA SER A 484 4.22 12.31 -30.50
C SER A 484 5.69 11.98 -30.30
N LYS A 485 5.96 10.87 -29.59
CA LYS A 485 7.27 10.23 -29.51
C LYS A 485 7.29 9.03 -30.45
N ILE A 486 8.19 9.03 -31.43
CA ILE A 486 8.38 7.88 -32.32
C ILE A 486 9.50 7.02 -31.75
N ASP A 487 9.18 5.78 -31.41
CA ASP A 487 10.17 4.80 -31.02
C ASP A 487 11.05 4.44 -32.24
N ALA A 488 12.36 4.65 -32.12
CA ALA A 488 13.30 4.46 -33.23
C ALA A 488 13.48 2.98 -33.63
N ILE A 489 13.12 2.03 -32.75
CA ILE A 489 13.25 0.59 -32.96
C ILE A 489 11.94 0.02 -33.51
N THR A 490 10.82 0.32 -32.86
CA THR A 490 9.51 -0.27 -33.22
C THR A 490 8.75 0.55 -34.26
N GLN A 491 9.19 1.78 -34.55
CA GLN A 491 8.51 2.77 -35.40
C GLN A 491 7.09 3.11 -34.94
N THR A 492 6.72 2.77 -33.70
CA THR A 492 5.41 3.12 -33.13
C THR A 492 5.43 4.54 -32.61
N SER A 493 4.37 5.30 -32.89
CA SER A 493 4.17 6.63 -32.32
C SER A 493 3.33 6.54 -31.04
N THR A 494 3.91 6.92 -29.91
CA THR A 494 3.20 7.05 -28.63
C THR A 494 2.94 8.53 -28.34
N LYS A 495 1.72 8.87 -27.91
CA LYS A 495 1.39 10.24 -27.52
C LYS A 495 1.73 10.44 -26.05
N ILE A 496 2.56 11.44 -25.78
CA ILE A 496 3.09 11.77 -24.45
C ILE A 496 2.47 13.09 -24.02
N TYR A 497 1.95 13.13 -22.80
CA TYR A 497 1.55 14.35 -22.11
C TYR A 497 2.73 14.88 -21.30
N TYR A 498 2.89 16.20 -21.28
CA TYR A 498 3.96 16.86 -20.53
C TYR A 498 3.45 18.05 -19.74
N GLU A 499 4.12 18.29 -18.61
CA GLU A 499 3.94 19.47 -17.78
C GLU A 499 5.31 20.00 -17.35
N ILE A 500 5.50 21.31 -17.47
CA ILE A 500 6.72 22.02 -17.11
C ILE A 500 6.34 23.18 -16.21
N LEU A 501 6.83 23.19 -14.99
CA LEU A 501 6.78 24.36 -14.10
C LEU A 501 8.11 25.10 -14.16
N LEU A 502 8.04 26.42 -14.29
CA LEU A 502 9.20 27.30 -14.27
C LEU A 502 9.00 28.42 -13.26
N PHE A 503 10.03 28.63 -12.45
CA PHE A 503 10.12 29.71 -11.47
C PHE A 503 11.44 30.44 -11.61
N SER A 504 11.45 31.72 -11.23
CA SER A 504 12.64 32.56 -11.23
C SER A 504 12.81 33.22 -9.87
N GLN A 505 13.97 33.02 -9.25
CA GLN A 505 14.33 33.64 -7.98
C GLN A 505 15.83 33.97 -7.96
N ASN A 506 16.18 35.19 -7.49
CA ASN A 506 17.56 35.65 -7.30
C ASN A 506 18.48 35.45 -8.54
N GLY A 507 17.93 35.62 -9.74
CA GLY A 507 18.69 35.43 -10.98
C GLY A 507 19.01 33.97 -11.31
N GLY A 508 18.31 33.01 -10.67
CA GLY A 508 18.29 31.59 -11.01
C GLY A 508 16.93 31.14 -11.56
N LEU A 509 16.93 30.02 -12.30
CA LEU A 509 15.76 29.38 -12.88
C LEU A 509 15.58 28.00 -12.24
N GLN A 510 14.38 27.73 -11.73
CA GLN A 510 13.96 26.42 -11.26
C GLN A 510 12.98 25.83 -12.25
N GLN A 511 13.23 24.58 -12.66
CA GLN A 511 12.42 23.86 -13.63
C GLN A 511 12.03 22.49 -13.09
N ILE A 512 10.75 22.16 -13.21
CA ILE A 512 10.23 20.83 -12.92
C ILE A 512 9.53 20.36 -14.20
N MET A 513 9.90 19.19 -14.71
CA MET A 513 9.36 18.61 -15.93
C MET A 513 8.83 17.22 -15.63
N LEU A 514 7.58 16.99 -16.01
CA LEU A 514 6.90 15.71 -15.95
C LEU A 514 6.52 15.27 -17.37
N LEU A 515 6.73 14.00 -17.68
CA LEU A 515 6.29 13.36 -18.91
C LEU A 515 5.63 12.03 -18.56
N HIS A 516 4.51 11.73 -19.20
CA HIS A 516 3.93 10.39 -19.16
C HIS A 516 3.06 10.11 -20.39
N GLU A 517 2.69 8.86 -20.59
CA GLU A 517 1.78 8.51 -21.69
C GLU A 517 0.43 9.24 -21.55
N GLU A 518 -0.07 9.79 -22.65
CA GLU A 518 -1.34 10.50 -22.66
C GLU A 518 -2.50 9.49 -22.48
N GLY A 519 -3.35 9.74 -21.48
CA GLY A 519 -4.46 8.84 -21.12
C GLY A 519 -4.17 7.90 -19.95
N ASP A 520 -2.93 7.88 -19.43
CA ASP A 520 -2.61 7.17 -18.19
C ASP A 520 -3.20 7.92 -16.98
N LEU A 521 -4.28 7.37 -16.42
CA LEU A 521 -5.00 7.96 -15.28
C LEU A 521 -4.13 8.00 -14.01
N TYR A 522 -3.33 6.96 -13.75
CA TYR A 522 -2.49 6.91 -12.57
C TYR A 522 -1.34 7.91 -12.68
N ALA A 523 -0.76 8.06 -13.87
CA ALA A 523 0.27 9.06 -14.10
C ALA A 523 -0.25 10.49 -13.91
N ASN A 524 -1.49 10.78 -14.30
CA ASN A 524 -2.11 12.09 -14.03
C ASN A 524 -2.18 12.35 -12.51
N GLU A 525 -2.61 11.37 -11.72
CA GLU A 525 -2.68 11.49 -10.25
C GLU A 525 -1.29 11.67 -9.62
N VAL A 526 -0.28 10.94 -10.10
CA VAL A 526 1.12 11.12 -9.68
C VAL A 526 1.59 12.53 -10.00
N SER A 527 1.39 12.99 -11.24
CA SER A 527 1.77 14.34 -11.68
C SER A 527 1.10 15.42 -10.83
N GLU A 528 -0.21 15.32 -10.62
CA GLU A 528 -0.96 16.27 -9.79
C GLU A 528 -0.43 16.33 -8.35
N ARG A 529 -0.16 15.18 -7.74
CA ARG A 529 0.42 15.12 -6.38
C ARG A 529 1.81 15.74 -6.34
N VAL A 530 2.68 15.44 -7.31
CA VAL A 530 4.02 16.04 -7.43
C VAL A 530 3.90 17.57 -7.54
N LEU A 531 3.09 18.08 -8.48
CA LEU A 531 2.91 19.51 -8.73
C LEU A 531 2.33 20.25 -7.51
N ASN A 532 1.37 19.64 -6.80
CA ASN A 532 0.75 20.21 -5.61
C ASN A 532 1.67 20.22 -4.37
N SER A 533 2.79 19.50 -4.41
CA SER A 533 3.79 19.42 -3.34
C SER A 533 4.95 20.40 -3.50
N VAL A 534 5.05 21.09 -4.63
CA VAL A 534 6.17 21.97 -4.95
C VAL A 534 6.21 23.18 -4.02
N GLU A 535 7.33 23.29 -3.32
CA GLU A 535 7.69 24.39 -2.42
C GLU A 535 9.09 24.90 -2.85
N LEU A 536 9.30 26.22 -2.84
CA LEU A 536 10.61 26.80 -3.18
C LEU A 536 11.24 27.40 -1.93
N LYS A 537 12.50 27.05 -1.69
CA LYS A 537 13.22 27.59 -0.54
C LYS A 537 13.47 29.08 -0.74
N GLN A 538 12.81 29.90 0.07
CA GLN A 538 13.04 31.33 0.11
C GLN A 538 14.49 31.60 0.52
N VAL A 539 15.29 32.10 -0.41
CA VAL A 539 16.65 32.55 -0.11
C VAL A 539 16.51 33.90 0.58
N SER A 540 16.68 33.93 1.91
CA SER A 540 16.75 35.17 2.67
C SER A 540 17.92 36.02 2.16
N ASN A 541 17.59 37.18 1.58
CA ASN A 541 18.58 38.17 1.14
C ASN A 541 19.37 38.76 2.31
#